data_AF-A0A7G8EGU6-F1
#
_entry.id   AF-A0A7G8EGU6-F1
#
_cell.length_a   1.000
_cell.length_b   1.000
_cell.length_c   1.000
_cell.angle_alpha   90.00
_cell.angle_beta   90.00
_cell.angle_gamma   90.00
#
_symmetry.space_group_name_H-M   'P 1'
#
loop_
_entity.id
_entity.type
_entity.pdbx_description
1 polymer ?
#
loop_
_entity_poly.entity_id
_entity_poly.type
_entity_poly.pdbx_seq_one_letter_code
_entity_poly.pdbx_strand_id
1 'polypeptide(L)' 'MTTVNVHQAKTHLSRLLQQVEAGETIVIARAGKPSEQLVPINAHSKRISPPGCRG' A
#
# COMPACT_ATOMS: atom_id res chain seq x y z
N MET A 1 -4.06 9.55 4.26
CA MET A 1 -4.65 8.34 3.64
C MET A 1 -5.35 8.81 2.38
N THR A 2 -4.83 8.42 1.21
CA THR A 2 -5.25 8.98 -0.08
C THR A 2 -5.95 7.89 -0.86
N THR A 3 -7.20 8.12 -1.25
CA THR A 3 -8.01 7.14 -2.00
C THR A 3 -8.18 7.61 -3.44
N VAL A 4 -7.77 6.79 -4.40
CA VAL A 4 -7.81 7.10 -5.83
C VAL A 4 -8.59 6.03 -6.59
N ASN A 5 -9.36 6.42 -7.60
CA ASN A 5 -10.04 5.43 -8.44
C ASN A 5 -9.05 4.72 -9.36
N VAL A 6 -9.34 3.47 -9.71
CA VAL A 6 -8.53 2.63 -10.60
C VAL A 6 -8.25 3.28 -11.96
N HIS A 7 -9.20 4.07 -12.48
CA HIS A 7 -9.03 4.77 -13.76
C HIS A 7 -8.00 5.90 -13.67
N GLN A 8 -7.95 6.63 -12.56
CA GLN A 8 -6.93 7.64 -12.34
C GLN A 8 -5.60 6.99 -12.00
N ALA A 9 -5.63 5.87 -11.26
CA ALA A 9 -4.43 5.15 -10.86
C ALA A 9 -3.65 4.61 -12.06
N LYS A 10 -4.32 3.99 -13.05
CA LYS A 10 -3.64 3.50 -14.25
C LYS A 10 -2.99 4.62 -15.09
N THR A 11 -3.56 5.82 -15.06
CA THR A 11 -3.08 6.98 -15.83
C THR A 11 -1.89 7.65 -15.12
N HIS A 12 -1.92 7.74 -13.79
CA HIS A 12 -0.91 8.42 -12.99
C HIS A 12 -0.07 7.46 -12.13
N LEU A 13 0.06 6.20 -12.58
CA LEU A 13 0.71 5.14 -11.81
C LEU A 13 2.13 5.53 -11.38
N SER A 14 2.90 6.14 -12.28
CA SER A 14 4.25 6.61 -12.00
C SER A 14 4.31 7.57 -10.79
N ARG A 15 3.37 8.51 -10.69
CA ARG A 15 3.29 9.48 -9.58
C ARG A 15 2.86 8.81 -8.28
N LEU A 16 1.90 7.89 -8.35
CA LEU A 16 1.43 7.15 -7.17
C LEU A 16 2.55 6.27 -6.60
N LEU A 17 3.37 5.66 -7.45
CA LEU A 17 4.54 4.90 -7.00
C LEU A 17 5.54 5.79 -6.26
N GLN A 18 5.85 6.99 -6.76
CA GLN A 18 6.76 7.91 -6.06
C GLN A 18 6.26 8.29 -4.67
N GLN A 19 4.96 8.50 -4.51
CA GLN A 19 4.35 8.77 -3.20
C GLN A 19 4.46 7.55 -2.26
N VAL A 20 4.24 6.35 -2.80
CA VAL A 20 4.35 5.09 -2.04
C VAL A 20 5.81 4.82 -1.64
N GLU A 21 6.76 5.11 -2.52
CA GLU A 21 8.20 5.05 -2.24
C GLU A 21 8.63 6.06 -1.17
N ALA A 22 8.00 7.24 -1.13
CA ALA A 22 8.18 8.23 -0.07
C ALA A 22 7.60 7.79 1.29
N GLY A 23 6.93 6.63 1.35
CA GLY A 23 6.32 6.08 2.56
C GLY A 23 4.84 6.38 2.71
N GLU A 24 4.18 6.93 1.68
CA GLU A 24 2.74 7.16 1.70
C GLU A 24 1.97 5.86 1.43
N THR A 25 0.79 5.72 2.03
CA THR A 25 -0.12 4.59 1.76
C THR A 25 -1.30 5.08 0.95
N ILE A 26 -1.52 4.45 -0.21
CA ILE A 26 -2.54 4.85 -1.17
C ILE A 26 -3.53 3.71 -1.35
N VAL A 27 -4.82 4.01 -1.24
CA VAL A 27 -5.90 3.05 -1.45
C VAL A 27 -6.45 3.24 -2.85
N ILE A 28 -6.49 2.17 -3.64
CA ILE A 28 -7.13 2.16 -4.95
C ILE A 28 -8.57 1.69 -4.78
N ALA A 29 -9.51 2.50 -5.26
CA ALA A 29 -10.92 2.17 -5.32
C ALA A 29 -11.33 1.73 -6.74
N ARG A 30 -12.17 0.70 -6.83
CA ARG A 30 -12.81 0.24 -8.06
C ARG A 30 -14.31 0.45 -7.94
N ALA A 31 -14.89 1.23 -8.85
CA ALA A 31 -16.31 1.56 -8.85
C ALA A 31 -16.84 2.11 -7.50
N GLY A 32 -16.07 3.00 -6.87
CA GLY A 32 -16.42 3.61 -5.58
C GLY A 32 -16.19 2.73 -4.35
N LYS A 33 -15.65 1.53 -4.51
CA LYS A 33 -15.30 0.63 -3.39
C LYS A 33 -13.79 0.48 -3.27
N PRO A 34 -13.19 0.64 -2.08
CA PRO A 34 -11.77 0.37 -1.88
C PRO A 34 -11.49 -1.11 -2.21
N SER A 35 -10.56 -1.35 -3.14
CA SER A 35 -10.25 -2.71 -3.62
C SER A 35 -8.82 -3.12 -3.31
N GLU A 36 -7.86 -2.20 -3.45
CA GLU A 36 -6.43 -2.52 -3.32
C GLU A 36 -5.71 -1.41 -2.55
N GLN A 37 -4.53 -1.71 -2.01
CA GLN A 37 -3.70 -0.72 -1.32
C GLN A 37 -2.25 -0.84 -1.82
N LEU A 38 -1.69 0.29 -2.26
CA LEU A 38 -0.28 0.40 -2.58
C LEU A 38 0.48 0.78 -1.31
N VAL A 39 1.45 -0.06 -0.95
CA VAL A 39 2.38 0.12 0.17
C VAL A 39 3.79 -0.20 -0.28
N PRO A 40 4.81 0.48 0.26
CA PRO A 40 6.19 0.16 -0.07
C PRO A 40 6.54 -1.25 0.43
N ILE A 41 7.23 -2.02 -0.41
CA ILE A 41 7.64 -3.41 -0.12
C ILE A 41 8.55 -3.48 1.13
N ASN A 42 9.39 -2.46 1.33
CA ASN A 42 10.31 -2.44 2.47
C ASN A 42 9.67 -2.03 3.81
N ALA A 43 8.42 -1.56 3.84
CA ALA A 43 7.77 -1.18 5.10
C ALA A 43 7.31 -2.38 5.95
N HIS A 44 7.29 -3.58 5.37
CA HIS A 44 6.91 -4.81 6.06
C HIS A 44 8.10 -5.73 6.29
N SER A 45 9.16 -5.20 6.91
CA SER A 45 9.94 -6.04 7.84
C SER A 45 9.11 -6.24 9.12
N LYS A 46 7.96 -6.89 9.00
CA LYS A 46 7.30 -7.46 10.17
C LYS A 46 8.07 -8.73 10.47
N ARG A 47 9.19 -8.60 11.21
CA ARG A 47 9.80 -9.76 11.86
C ARG A 47 8.69 -10.45 12.63
N ILE A 48 8.24 -11.58 12.13
CA ILE A 48 7.38 -12.46 12.89
C ILE A 48 8.33 -13.07 13.91
N SER A 49 8.38 -12.50 15.11
CA SER A 49 9.05 -13.15 16.22
C SER A 49 8.36 -14.50 16.40
N PRO A 50 9.08 -15.63 16.36
CA PRO A 50 8.46 -16.93 16.53
C PRO A 50 7.72 -16.97 17.88
N PRO A 51 6.48 -17.49 17.93
CA PRO A 51 5.77 -17.64 19.18
C PRO A 51 6.39 -18.80 19.95
N GLY A 52 7.34 -18.51 20.85
CA GLY A 52 7.89 -19.54 21.71
C GLY A 52 9.29 -19.25 22.22
N CYS A 53 9.39 -18.38 23.23
CA CYS A 53 10.53 -18.35 24.15
C CYS A 53 9.98 -18.32 25.58
N ARG A 54 9.22 -19.35 25.95
CA ARG A 54 8.93 -19.67 27.35
C ARG A 54 9.19 -21.15 27.54
N GLY A 55 10.30 -21.46 28.20
CA GLY A 55 10.81 -22.80 28.47
C GLY A 55 12.27 -22.69 28.82
#